data_AF-H3ZR42-F1
#
_entry.id   AF-H3ZR42-F1
#
_cell.length_a   1.000
_cell.length_b   1.000
_cell.length_c   1.000
_cell.angle_alpha   90.00
_cell.angle_beta   90.00
_cell.angle_gamma   90.00
#
_symmetry.space_group_name_H-M   'P 1'
#
loop_
_entity.id
_entity.type
_entity.pdbx_description
1 polymer ?
#
loop_
_entity_poly.entity_id
_entity_poly.type
_entity_poly.pdbx_seq_one_letter_code
_entity_poly.pdbx_strand_id
1 'polypeptide(L)'
;MALHINPHILRSLHRSELRRRILLYLYQLYPSATYLSEIARVVGSDPSNVRGALVGLGNRYNGESSLVYLGLVEEISNNGFKYYRLTEYGKKVVEYLKSYYTYYRKFM
;
A
#
# COMPACT_ATOMS: atom_id res chain seq x y z
N MET A 1 12.22 18.63 -5.70
CA MET A 1 13.18 17.54 -5.39
C MET A 1 12.77 16.30 -6.18
N ALA A 2 13.73 15.58 -6.75
CA ALA A 2 13.47 14.32 -7.45
C ALA A 2 12.94 13.26 -6.46
N LEU A 3 11.93 12.49 -6.88
CA LEU A 3 11.41 11.38 -6.07
C LEU A 3 12.44 10.25 -6.05
N HIS A 4 12.95 9.91 -4.87
CA HIS A 4 13.83 8.76 -4.68
C HIS A 4 13.00 7.57 -4.16
N ILE A 5 12.89 6.51 -4.96
CA ILE A 5 12.17 5.29 -4.59
C ILE A 5 13.18 4.19 -4.27
N ASN A 6 13.13 3.65 -3.04
CA ASN A 6 13.99 2.53 -2.67
C ASN A 6 13.66 1.31 -3.59
N PRO A 7 14.65 0.67 -4.24
CA PRO A 7 14.41 -0.51 -5.09
C PRO A 7 13.66 -1.65 -4.39
N HIS A 8 13.79 -1.79 -3.07
CA HIS A 8 13.03 -2.76 -2.28
C HIS A 8 11.51 -2.51 -2.32
N ILE A 9 11.10 -1.25 -2.36
CA ILE A 9 9.69 -0.86 -2.53
C ILE A 9 9.18 -1.34 -3.88
N LEU A 10 9.89 -0.98 -4.95
CA LEU A 10 9.50 -1.38 -6.31
C LEU A 10 9.41 -2.91 -6.43
N ARG A 11 10.38 -3.63 -5.85
CA ARG A 11 10.38 -5.10 -5.82
C ARG A 11 9.19 -5.66 -5.04
N SER A 12 8.89 -5.12 -3.86
CA SER A 12 7.76 -5.54 -3.02
C SER A 12 6.43 -5.33 -3.74
N LEU A 13 6.27 -4.16 -4.39
CA LEU A 13 5.07 -3.80 -5.13
C LEU A 13 4.95 -4.59 -6.42
N HIS A 14 6.04 -4.91 -7.12
CA HIS A 14 6.02 -5.75 -8.32
C HIS A 14 5.58 -7.19 -8.01
N ARG A 15 6.02 -7.76 -6.88
CA ARG A 15 5.72 -9.14 -6.50
C ARG A 15 4.34 -9.35 -5.85
N SER A 16 3.67 -8.29 -5.40
CA SER A 16 2.40 -8.40 -4.69
C SER A 16 1.31 -7.54 -5.31
N GLU A 17 0.36 -8.20 -5.98
CA GLU A 17 -0.82 -7.54 -6.51
C GLU A 17 -1.69 -6.94 -5.40
N LEU A 18 -1.87 -7.65 -4.29
CA LEU A 18 -2.66 -7.18 -3.15
C LEU A 18 -2.13 -5.85 -2.61
N ARG A 19 -0.81 -5.70 -2.46
CA ARG A 19 -0.20 -4.43 -2.03
C ARG A 19 -0.51 -3.29 -3.00
N ARG A 20 -0.42 -3.53 -4.32
CA ARG A 20 -0.76 -2.53 -5.34
C ARG A 20 -2.23 -2.11 -5.24
N ARG A 21 -3.15 -3.07 -5.12
CA ARG A 21 -4.59 -2.82 -5.01
C ARG A 21 -4.94 -2.01 -3.75
N ILE A 22 -4.32 -2.34 -2.62
CA ILE A 22 -4.46 -1.56 -1.37
C ILE A 22 -3.97 -0.12 -1.57
N LEU A 23 -2.78 0.09 -2.13
CA LEU A 23 -2.24 1.44 -2.36
C LEU A 23 -3.10 2.26 -3.31
N LEU A 24 -3.62 1.67 -4.38
CA LEU A 24 -4.51 2.34 -5.33
C LEU A 24 -5.84 2.75 -4.67
N TYR A 25 -6.39 1.90 -3.80
CA TYR A 25 -7.58 2.23 -3.04
C TYR A 25 -7.32 3.38 -2.05
N LEU A 26 -6.27 3.29 -1.24
CA LEU A 26 -5.92 4.35 -0.29
C LEU A 26 -5.58 5.68 -1.00
N TYR A 27 -5.05 5.63 -2.23
CA TYR A 27 -4.83 6.82 -3.06
C TYR A 27 -6.15 7.55 -3.42
N GLN A 28 -7.23 6.81 -3.66
CA GLN A 28 -8.54 7.41 -3.95
C GLN A 28 -9.14 8.12 -2.73
N LEU A 29 -8.75 7.72 -1.51
CA LEU A 29 -9.26 8.29 -0.26
C LEU A 29 -8.37 9.40 0.30
N TYR A 30 -7.11 9.50 -0.13
CA TYR A 30 -6.13 10.41 0.45
C TYR A 30 -6.64 11.88 0.43
N PRO A 31 -6.60 12.63 1.55
CA PRO A 31 -5.85 12.37 2.79
C PRO A 31 -6.66 11.71 3.92
N SER A 32 -7.78 11.06 3.63
CA SER A 32 -8.58 10.34 4.62
C SER A 32 -8.02 8.94 4.91
N ALA A 33 -8.22 8.48 6.15
CA ALA A 33 -7.89 7.13 6.58
C ALA A 33 -9.15 6.23 6.57
N THR A 34 -8.97 4.91 6.49
CA THR A 34 -10.08 3.95 6.53
C THR A 34 -9.72 2.69 7.31
N TYR A 35 -10.72 1.85 7.59
CA TYR A 35 -10.58 0.63 8.38
C TYR A 35 -10.07 -0.55 7.53
N LEU A 36 -9.42 -1.51 8.19
CA LEU A 36 -8.96 -2.75 7.57
C LEU A 36 -10.09 -3.53 6.88
N SER A 37 -11.26 -3.62 7.53
CA SER A 37 -12.43 -4.33 6.99
C SER A 37 -12.93 -3.71 5.69
N GLU A 38 -12.92 -2.38 5.61
CA GLU A 38 -13.33 -1.64 4.42
C GLU A 38 -12.32 -1.81 3.28
N ILE A 39 -11.01 -1.82 3.60
CA ILE A 39 -9.96 -2.16 2.63
C ILE A 39 -10.19 -3.58 2.10
N ALA A 40 -10.37 -4.56 2.99
CA ALA A 40 -10.62 -5.96 2.63
C ALA A 40 -11.83 -6.12 1.70
N ARG A 41 -12.93 -5.42 2.00
CA ARG A 41 -14.14 -5.39 1.18
C ARG A 41 -13.87 -4.85 -0.23
N VAL A 42 -13.25 -3.67 -0.34
CA VAL A 42 -13.03 -3.00 -1.64
C VAL A 42 -11.97 -3.71 -2.47
N VAL A 43 -10.89 -4.18 -1.86
CA VAL A 43 -9.84 -4.95 -2.54
C VAL A 43 -10.18 -6.43 -2.66
N GLY A 44 -11.38 -6.87 -2.31
CA GLY A 44 -11.84 -8.26 -2.46
C GLY A 44 -10.82 -9.30 -1.98
N SER A 45 -10.32 -9.14 -0.75
CA SER A 45 -9.35 -10.05 -0.13
C SER A 45 -9.70 -10.33 1.32
N ASP A 46 -9.32 -11.50 1.83
CA ASP A 46 -9.48 -11.83 3.24
C ASP A 46 -8.80 -10.80 4.16
N PRO A 47 -9.43 -10.40 5.28
CA PRO A 47 -8.86 -9.46 6.25
C PRO A 47 -7.46 -9.83 6.74
N SER A 48 -7.13 -11.11 6.90
CA SER A 48 -5.81 -11.57 7.35
C SER A 48 -4.75 -11.29 6.30
N ASN A 49 -5.05 -11.50 5.02
CA ASN A 49 -4.13 -11.16 3.93
C ASN A 49 -3.93 -9.65 3.81
N VAL A 50 -5.00 -8.86 3.98
CA VAL A 50 -4.90 -7.39 4.03
C VAL A 50 -4.03 -6.95 5.21
N ARG A 51 -4.24 -7.52 6.40
CA ARG A 51 -3.41 -7.26 7.58
C ARG A 51 -1.94 -7.59 7.31
N GLY A 52 -1.66 -8.75 6.72
CA GLY A 52 -0.30 -9.17 6.36
C GLY A 52 0.36 -8.23 5.34
N ALA A 53 -0.39 -7.73 4.36
CA ALA A 53 0.11 -6.75 3.41
C ALA A 53 0.38 -5.38 4.05
N LEU A 54 -0.49 -4.92 4.96
CA LEU A 54 -0.38 -3.63 5.63
C LEU A 54 0.74 -3.60 6.67
N VAL A 55 0.74 -4.52 7.62
CA VAL A 55 1.60 -4.48 8.83
C VAL A 55 2.44 -5.73 9.04
N GLY A 56 2.33 -6.74 8.18
CA GLY A 56 2.98 -8.04 8.37
C GLY A 56 2.24 -8.94 9.36
N LEU A 57 2.65 -10.20 9.40
CA LEU A 57 2.04 -11.26 10.22
C LEU A 57 3.12 -12.26 10.65
N GLY A 58 4.09 -11.79 11.45
CA GLY A 58 5.16 -12.61 12.03
C GLY A 58 5.83 -13.55 11.01
N ASN A 59 5.94 -14.84 11.34
CA ASN A 59 6.62 -15.84 10.50
C ASN A 59 5.94 -16.16 9.15
N ARG A 60 4.67 -15.75 8.94
CA ARG A 60 3.96 -16.04 7.66
C ARG A 60 4.13 -14.94 6.61
N TYR A 61 4.46 -13.71 7.03
CA TYR A 61 4.67 -12.57 6.14
C TYR A 61 5.86 -11.76 6.64
N ASN A 62 6.97 -11.80 5.91
CA ASN A 62 8.18 -11.07 6.24
C ASN A 62 7.85 -9.58 6.45
N GLY A 63 7.85 -9.12 7.71
CA GLY A 63 7.33 -7.80 8.11
C GLY A 63 8.03 -6.64 7.39
N GLU A 64 9.28 -6.87 6.97
CA GLU A 64 10.13 -5.98 6.18
C GLU A 64 9.57 -5.59 4.80
N SER A 65 8.50 -6.26 4.36
CA SER A 65 7.84 -5.97 3.08
C SER A 65 6.42 -5.40 3.23
N SER A 66 5.96 -5.19 4.46
CA SER A 66 4.64 -4.62 4.73
C SER A 66 4.56 -3.15 4.31
N LEU A 67 3.38 -2.68 3.90
CA LEU A 67 3.21 -1.31 3.41
C LEU A 67 3.55 -0.25 4.47
N VAL A 68 3.28 -0.55 5.74
CA VAL A 68 3.64 0.30 6.87
C VAL A 68 5.14 0.29 7.11
N TYR A 69 5.80 -0.87 7.11
CA TYR A 69 7.26 -0.94 7.24
C TYR A 69 7.98 -0.20 6.11
N LEU A 70 7.46 -0.29 4.88
CA LEU A 70 8.01 0.40 3.71
C LEU A 70 7.74 1.92 3.70
N GLY A 71 7.05 2.45 4.71
CA GLY A 71 6.73 3.88 4.85
C GLY A 71 5.72 4.39 3.82
N LEU A 72 4.99 3.50 3.13
CA LEU A 72 4.00 3.87 2.11
C LEU A 72 2.63 4.15 2.72
N VAL A 73 2.33 3.51 3.84
CA VAL A 73 1.08 3.62 4.59
C VAL A 73 1.42 3.91 6.04
N GLU A 74 0.61 4.72 6.70
CA GLU A 74 0.66 4.89 8.15
C GLU A 74 -0.51 4.16 8.82
N GLU A 75 -0.28 3.61 10.01
CA GLU A 75 -1.32 3.09 10.90
C GLU A 75 -1.64 4.16 11.95
N ILE A 76 -2.90 4.59 12.00
CA ILE A 76 -3.40 5.57 12.96
C ILE A 76 -4.25 4.81 13.98
N SER A 77 -3.93 4.97 15.26
CA SER A 77 -4.71 4.40 16.36
C SER A 77 -5.53 5.49 17.04
N ASN A 78 -6.86 5.32 17.10
CA ASN A 78 -7.77 6.27 17.74
C ASN A 78 -8.91 5.51 18.43
N ASN A 79 -9.12 5.76 19.72
CA ASN A 79 -10.18 5.16 20.55
C ASN A 79 -10.27 3.62 20.44
N GLY A 80 -9.13 2.93 20.42
CA GLY A 80 -9.07 1.47 20.30
C GLY A 80 -9.25 0.92 18.88
N PHE A 81 -9.51 1.78 17.89
CA PHE A 81 -9.61 1.41 16.49
C PHE A 81 -8.34 1.73 15.71
N LYS A 82 -8.08 0.95 14.66
CA LYS A 82 -6.96 1.13 13.75
C LYS A 82 -7.44 1.55 12.37
N TYR A 83 -6.76 2.54 11.82
CA TYR A 83 -7.03 3.13 10.52
C TYR A 83 -5.75 3.18 9.69
N TYR A 84 -5.90 3.16 8.37
CA TYR A 84 -4.79 3.15 7.44
C TYR A 84 -4.95 4.26 6.41
N ARG A 85 -3.86 4.97 6.13
CA ARG A 85 -3.78 6.08 5.18
C ARG A 85 -2.46 6.02 4.43
N LEU A 86 -2.42 6.47 3.17
CA LEU A 86 -1.13 6.71 2.51
C LEU A 86 -0.33 7.78 3.25
N THR A 87 0.99 7.61 3.30
CA THR A 87 1.88 8.72 3.59
C THR A 87 2.00 9.62 2.35
N GLU A 88 2.48 10.85 2.52
CA GLU A 88 2.87 11.71 1.38
C GLU A 88 3.88 11.02 0.45
N TYR A 89 4.78 10.20 1.02
CA TYR A 89 5.71 9.39 0.22
C TYR A 89 4.98 8.29 -0.56
N GLY A 90 4.08 7.55 0.09
CA GLY A 90 3.25 6.53 -0.54
C GLY A 90 2.41 7.08 -1.69
N LYS A 91 1.83 8.27 -1.53
CA LYS A 91 1.12 9.00 -2.60
C LYS A 91 2.00 9.19 -3.83
N LYS A 92 3.20 9.76 -3.66
CA LYS A 92 4.15 10.00 -4.76
C LYS A 92 4.59 8.70 -5.45
N VAL A 93 4.76 7.61 -4.68
CA VAL A 93 5.07 6.29 -5.24
C VAL A 93 3.91 5.76 -6.09
N VAL A 94 2.66 5.91 -5.66
CA VAL A 94 1.49 5.50 -6.46
C VAL A 94 1.37 6.33 -7.74
N GLU A 95 1.62 7.64 -7.68
CA GLU A 95 1.63 8.52 -8.85
C GLU A 95 2.69 8.10 -9.86
N TYR A 96 3.89 7.76 -9.40
CA TYR A 96 4.95 7.19 -10.24
C TYR A 96 4.53 5.86 -10.89
N LEU A 97 3.89 4.96 -10.14
CA LEU A 97 3.42 3.68 -10.69
C LEU A 97 2.37 3.90 -11.78
N LYS A 98 1.42 4.81 -11.56
CA LYS A 98 0.38 5.13 -12.56
C LYS A 98 0.99 5.68 -13.85
N SER A 99 1.99 6.56 -13.75
CA SER A 99 2.67 7.10 -14.95
C SER A 99 3.51 6.02 -15.65
N TYR A 100 4.25 5.20 -14.90
CA TYR A 100 5.03 4.09 -15.44
C TYR A 100 4.16 3.08 -16.20
N TYR A 101 3.08 2.59 -15.59
CA TYR A 101 2.19 1.64 -16.24
C TYR A 101 1.49 2.25 -17.45
N THR A 102 1.06 3.51 -17.36
CA THR A 102 0.46 4.20 -18.52
C THR A 102 1.43 4.34 -19.68
N TYR A 103 2.71 4.61 -19.40
CA TYR A 103 3.76 4.70 -20.40
C TYR A 103 4.03 3.35 -21.07
N TYR A 104 4.27 2.29 -20.30
CA TYR A 104 4.61 0.97 -20.86
C TYR A 104 3.42 0.26 -21.52
N ARG A 105 2.17 0.54 -21.11
CA ARG A 105 0.98 0.05 -21.82
C ARG A 105 0.84 0.61 -23.24
N LYS A 106 1.60 1.63 -23.63
CA LYS A 106 1.64 2.10 -25.03
C LYS A 106 2.56 1.28 -25.92
N PHE A 107 3.43 0.45 -25.34
CA PHE A 107 4.41 -0.37 -26.05
C PHE A 107 4.15 -1.89 -25.91
N MET A 108 3.06 -2.26 -25.26
CA MET A 108 2.50 -3.62 -25.19
C MET A 108 1.17 -3.63 -25.93
#